data_AF-A0A6A4CFB2-F1
#
_entry.id   AF-A0A6A4CFB2-F1
#
_cell.length_a   1.000
_cell.length_b   1.000
_cell.length_c   1.000
_cell.angle_alpha   90.00
_cell.angle_beta   90.00
_cell.angle_gamma   90.00
#
_symmetry.space_group_name_H-M   'P 1'
#
loop_
_entity.id
_entity.type
_entity.pdbx_description
1 polymer ?
#
loop_
_entity_poly.entity_id
_entity_poly.type
_entity_poly.pdbx_seq_one_letter_code
_entity_poly.pdbx_strand_id
1 'polypeptide(L)'
;MTFSVTKVIANEDDAILYVFSGTTADDPTNEVVISKRYSDFKAMHSQVSELMAKERNVPLTQQHLFTTHPALPEMPKANAWTYVRGCYSDRVLEEREQQFTRILNAIARHPVAFRSKPFTDFLLG
;
A
#
# COMPACT_ATOMS: atom_id res chain seq x y z
N MET A 1 0.42 1.86 -13.20
CA MET A 1 -0.69 2.36 -12.37
C MET A 1 -0.16 3.38 -11.39
N THR A 2 -0.93 4.42 -11.08
CA THR A 2 -0.58 5.45 -10.11
C THR A 2 -1.72 5.61 -9.12
N PHE A 3 -1.40 5.57 -7.82
CA PHE A 3 -2.37 5.72 -6.74
C PHE A 3 -2.32 7.12 -6.12
N SER A 4 -3.49 7.64 -5.76
CA SER A 4 -3.69 8.90 -5.07
C SER A 4 -4.72 8.74 -3.96
N VAL A 5 -4.53 9.50 -2.88
CA VAL A 5 -5.50 9.55 -1.78
C VAL A 5 -6.78 10.22 -2.28
N THR A 6 -7.92 9.63 -1.94
CA THR A 6 -9.23 10.24 -2.16
C THR A 6 -9.75 10.89 -0.88
N LYS A 7 -9.78 10.11 0.21
CA LYS A 7 -10.29 10.54 1.52
C LYS A 7 -9.98 9.52 2.61
N VAL A 8 -10.10 9.94 3.85
CA VAL A 8 -10.15 9.07 5.02
C VAL A 8 -11.54 9.14 5.64
N ILE A 9 -12.11 7.98 5.96
CA ILE A 9 -13.46 7.85 6.54
C ILE A 9 -13.41 6.94 7.77
N ALA A 10 -14.27 7.17 8.75
CA ALA A 10 -14.57 6.20 9.79
C ALA A 10 -15.68 5.27 9.28
N ASN A 11 -15.56 3.95 9.50
CA ASN A 11 -16.62 2.99 9.22
C ASN A 11 -17.63 2.92 10.38
N GLU A 12 -18.64 2.06 10.26
CA GLU A 12 -19.68 1.85 11.29
C GLU A 12 -19.14 1.37 12.65
N ASP A 13 -17.91 0.81 12.67
CA ASP A 13 -17.22 0.34 13.87
C ASP A 13 -16.18 1.35 14.40
N ASP A 14 -16.24 2.62 13.97
CA ASP A 14 -15.24 3.67 14.24
C ASP A 14 -13.80 3.34 13.78
N ALA A 15 -13.65 2.32 12.92
CA ALA A 15 -12.38 1.99 12.31
C ALA A 15 -12.06 2.93 11.15
N ILE A 16 -10.84 3.45 11.13
CA ILE A 16 -10.36 4.34 10.07
C ILE A 16 -10.05 3.56 8.79
N LEU A 17 -10.70 3.96 7.71
CA LEU A 17 -10.49 3.51 6.34
C LEU A 17 -9.79 4.59 5.53
N TYR A 18 -8.73 4.20 4.85
CA TYR A 18 -8.00 5.03 3.90
C TYR A 18 -8.48 4.67 2.49
N VAL A 19 -9.05 5.64 1.78
CA VAL A 19 -9.61 5.47 0.44
C VAL A 19 -8.62 6.02 -0.59
N PHE A 20 -8.28 5.18 -1.57
CA PHE A 20 -7.41 5.53 -2.67
C PHE A 20 -8.07 5.22 -4.00
N SER A 21 -7.78 6.03 -5.00
CA SER A 21 -8.01 5.70 -6.39
C SER A 21 -6.68 5.36 -7.05
N GLY A 22 -6.71 4.41 -7.98
CA GLY A 22 -5.58 4.09 -8.84
C GLY A 22 -6.00 4.06 -10.29
N THR A 23 -5.23 4.75 -11.13
CA THR A 23 -5.48 4.85 -12.58
C THR A 23 -4.29 4.33 -13.37
N THR A 24 -4.56 3.81 -14.57
CA THR A 24 -3.53 3.39 -15.52
C THR A 24 -3.39 4.44 -16.61
N ALA A 25 -2.16 4.76 -17.02
CA ALA A 25 -1.92 5.80 -18.02
C ALA A 25 -2.57 5.48 -19.38
N ASP A 26 -2.69 4.19 -19.70
CA ASP A 26 -3.25 3.69 -20.95
C ASP A 26 -4.79 3.76 -20.98
N ASP A 27 -5.44 3.77 -19.81
CA ASP A 27 -6.90 3.86 -19.69
C ASP A 27 -7.27 4.56 -18.37
N PRO A 28 -7.46 5.90 -18.40
CA PRO A 28 -7.85 6.66 -17.22
C PRO A 28 -9.29 6.39 -16.77
N THR A 29 -10.11 5.70 -17.58
CA THR A 29 -11.47 5.29 -17.17
C THR A 29 -11.48 3.98 -16.38
N ASN A 30 -10.39 3.22 -16.44
CA ASN A 30 -10.20 2.02 -15.63
C ASN A 30 -9.64 2.38 -14.25
N GLU A 31 -10.47 3.09 -13.48
CA GLU A 31 -10.18 3.50 -12.11
C GLU A 31 -10.46 2.34 -11.14
N VAL A 32 -9.47 2.00 -10.33
CA VAL A 32 -9.62 1.08 -9.20
C VAL A 32 -9.72 1.90 -7.92
N VAL A 33 -10.83 1.78 -7.21
CA VAL A 33 -11.02 2.40 -5.90
C VAL A 33 -10.85 1.34 -4.82
N ILE A 34 -9.96 1.59 -3.86
CA ILE A 34 -9.74 0.73 -2.70
C ILE A 34 -10.06 1.49 -1.42
N SER A 35 -10.59 0.77 -0.43
CA SER A 35 -10.86 1.29 0.91
C SER A 35 -10.33 0.30 1.93
N LYS A 36 -9.31 0.70 2.70
CA LYS A 36 -8.52 -0.23 3.53
C LYS A 36 -8.18 0.32 4.90
N ARG A 37 -8.12 -0.57 5.89
CA ARG A 37 -7.64 -0.26 7.24
C ARG A 37 -6.12 -0.28 7.28
N TYR A 38 -5.56 0.35 8.31
CA TYR A 38 -4.13 0.27 8.62
C TYR A 38 -3.64 -1.20 8.71
N SER A 39 -4.43 -2.09 9.31
CA SER A 39 -4.11 -3.52 9.43
C SER A 39 -3.97 -4.21 8.09
N ASP A 40 -4.77 -3.82 7.10
CA ASP A 40 -4.76 -4.41 5.77
C ASP A 40 -3.46 -4.02 5.04
N PHE A 41 -3.06 -2.75 5.16
CA PHE A 41 -1.75 -2.29 4.69
C PHE A 41 -0.60 -3.03 5.38
N LYS A 42 -0.70 -3.27 6.69
CA LYS A 42 0.34 -4.01 7.44
C LYS A 42 0.47 -5.45 6.93
N ALA A 43 -0.65 -6.13 6.70
CA ALA A 43 -0.66 -7.51 6.19
C ALA A 43 -0.09 -7.61 4.77
N MET A 44 -0.50 -6.70 3.88
CA MET A 44 0.03 -6.63 2.51
C MET A 44 1.51 -6.27 2.50
N HIS A 45 1.94 -5.27 3.27
CA HIS A 45 3.32 -4.83 3.35
C HIS A 45 4.25 -5.94 3.82
N SER A 46 3.87 -6.71 4.84
CA SER A 46 4.68 -7.83 5.32
C SER A 46 4.95 -8.88 4.23
N GLN A 47 3.94 -9.20 3.41
CA GLN A 47 4.08 -10.20 2.35
C GLN A 47 4.86 -9.66 1.15
N VAL A 48 4.56 -8.42 0.74
CA VAL A 48 5.19 -7.80 -0.43
C VAL A 48 6.64 -7.38 -0.15
N SER A 49 6.95 -6.95 1.07
CA SER A 49 8.32 -6.63 1.48
C SER A 49 9.21 -7.86 1.44
N GLU A 50 8.73 -9.02 1.89
CA GLU A 50 9.48 -10.28 1.77
C GLU A 50 9.74 -10.62 0.30
N LEU A 51 8.72 -10.49 -0.56
CA LEU A 51 8.87 -10.70 -2.00
C LEU A 51 9.91 -9.74 -2.61
N MET A 52 9.90 -8.47 -2.22
CA MET A 52 10.82 -7.44 -2.74
C MET A 52 12.22 -7.44 -2.06
N ALA A 53 12.42 -8.18 -0.97
CA ALA A 53 13.66 -8.11 -0.20
C ALA A 53 14.84 -8.80 -0.87
N LYS A 54 14.60 -9.89 -1.63
CA LYS A 54 15.67 -10.69 -2.23
C LYS A 54 15.24 -11.34 -3.54
N GLU A 55 16.13 -11.29 -4.53
CA GLU A 55 15.94 -11.95 -5.83
C GLU A 55 15.66 -13.46 -5.71
N ARG A 56 16.21 -14.12 -4.68
CA ARG A 56 15.99 -15.55 -4.44
C ARG A 56 14.53 -15.90 -4.11
N ASN A 57 13.73 -14.91 -3.72
CA ASN A 57 12.31 -15.08 -3.40
C ASN A 57 11.44 -15.06 -4.67
N VAL A 58 12.05 -14.88 -5.84
CA VAL A 58 11.37 -14.90 -7.14
C VAL A 58 12.03 -15.89 -8.10
N PRO A 59 11.30 -16.40 -9.11
CA PRO A 59 11.86 -17.22 -10.19
C PRO A 59 13.12 -16.62 -10.83
N LEU A 60 14.05 -17.47 -11.28
CA LEU A 60 15.31 -17.07 -11.94
C LEU A 60 15.10 -16.04 -13.06
N THR A 61 14.01 -16.17 -13.82
CA THR A 61 13.65 -15.27 -14.92
C THR A 61 13.34 -13.84 -14.48
N GLN A 62 13.10 -13.60 -13.19
CA GLN A 62 12.69 -12.31 -12.62
C GLN A 62 13.76 -11.68 -11.71
N GLN A 63 14.85 -12.39 -11.41
CA GLN A 63 15.90 -11.92 -10.50
C GLN A 63 16.54 -10.61 -10.95
N HIS A 64 16.76 -10.46 -12.26
CA HIS A 64 17.33 -9.25 -12.86
C HIS A 64 16.55 -7.96 -12.52
N LEU A 65 15.26 -8.08 -12.18
CA LEU A 65 14.38 -6.95 -11.84
C LEU A 65 14.69 -6.36 -10.44
N PHE A 66 15.44 -7.05 -9.58
CA PHE A 66 15.77 -6.56 -8.24
C PHE A 66 16.91 -5.54 -8.23
N THR A 67 17.75 -5.55 -9.28
CA THR A 67 18.86 -4.59 -9.40
C THR A 67 18.39 -3.17 -9.71
N THR A 68 17.20 -3.03 -10.31
CA THR A 68 16.67 -1.77 -10.82
C THR A 68 15.60 -1.15 -9.93
N HIS A 69 15.16 -1.85 -8.88
CA HIS A 69 14.03 -1.39 -8.06
C HIS A 69 14.38 -1.35 -6.56
N PRO A 70 14.10 -0.22 -5.88
CA PRO A 70 14.39 -0.08 -4.46
C PRO A 70 13.46 -0.94 -3.61
N ALA A 71 13.90 -1.20 -2.38
CA ALA A 71 13.09 -1.88 -1.37
C ALA A 71 11.77 -1.13 -1.09
N LEU A 72 10.76 -1.86 -0.61
CA LEU A 72 9.46 -1.30 -0.30
C LEU A 72 9.56 -0.25 0.83
N PRO A 73 8.94 0.95 0.70
CA PRO A 73 8.94 1.96 1.75
C PRO A 73 8.39 1.41 3.07
N GLU A 74 8.91 1.89 4.19
CA GLU A 74 8.51 1.43 5.53
C GLU A 74 7.04 1.73 5.84
N MET A 75 6.42 0.87 6.67
CA MET A 75 5.10 1.14 7.22
C MET A 75 5.13 2.39 8.11
N PRO A 76 4.11 3.28 8.03
CA PRO A 76 3.99 4.38 8.97
C PRO A 76 3.88 3.84 10.41
N LYS A 77 4.37 4.58 11.40
CA LYS A 77 4.42 4.06 12.78
C LYS A 77 3.01 3.83 13.35
N ALA A 78 2.82 2.66 13.96
CA ALA A 78 1.70 2.39 14.84
C ALA A 78 1.97 3.04 16.20
N ASN A 79 1.70 4.33 16.34
CA ASN A 79 1.91 5.01 17.62
C ASN A 79 0.90 4.47 18.63
N ALA A 80 1.34 3.77 19.69
CA ALA A 80 0.48 3.29 20.78
C ALA A 80 -0.40 4.42 21.38
N TRP A 81 0.08 5.67 21.30
CA TRP A 81 -0.63 6.88 21.69
C TRP A 81 -1.89 7.18 20.88
N THR A 82 -1.95 6.77 19.59
CA THR A 82 -3.18 6.92 18.77
C THR A 82 -4.33 6.05 19.27
N TYR A 83 -4.03 4.93 19.95
CA TYR A 83 -5.03 4.01 20.49
C TYR A 83 -5.57 4.43 21.86
N VAL A 84 -4.79 5.20 22.63
CA VAL A 84 -5.10 5.52 24.04
C VAL A 84 -5.79 6.89 24.23
N ARG A 85 -5.68 7.82 23.27
CA ARG A 85 -6.23 9.19 23.42
C ARG A 85 -7.25 9.63 22.38
N GLY A 86 -7.68 8.76 21.46
CA GLY A 86 -8.56 9.18 20.36
C GLY A 86 -7.92 10.24 19.45
N CYS A 87 -6.60 10.44 19.52
CA CYS A 87 -5.86 11.37 18.68
C CYS A 87 -5.63 10.75 17.30
N TYR A 88 -6.68 10.57 16.52
CA TYR A 88 -6.58 10.69 15.07
C TYR A 88 -6.44 12.18 14.75
N SER A 89 -5.32 12.79 15.12
CA SER A 89 -5.07 14.15 14.66
C SER A 89 -4.92 14.10 13.14
N ASP A 90 -5.46 15.11 12.45
CA ASP A 90 -5.40 15.21 10.99
C ASP A 90 -3.97 14.99 10.47
N ARG A 91 -2.98 15.49 11.22
CA ARG A 91 -1.56 15.27 10.94
C ARG A 91 -1.15 13.79 10.88
N VAL A 92 -1.62 12.95 11.80
CA VAL A 92 -1.28 11.51 11.80
C VAL A 92 -1.96 10.80 10.64
N LEU A 93 -3.20 11.19 10.32
CA LEU A 93 -3.91 10.63 9.17
C LEU A 93 -3.20 11.01 7.87
N GLU A 94 -2.81 12.28 7.71
CA GLU A 94 -2.08 12.80 6.56
C GLU A 94 -0.70 12.12 6.39
N GLU A 95 0.07 11.97 7.48
CA GLU A 95 1.36 11.25 7.44
C GLU A 95 1.18 9.80 6.97
N ARG A 96 0.10 9.13 7.41
CA ARG A 96 -0.22 7.76 6.98
C ARG A 96 -0.65 7.71 5.52
N GLU A 97 -1.51 8.62 5.09
CA GLU A 97 -1.96 8.75 3.71
C GLU A 97 -0.78 8.91 2.74
N GLN A 98 0.13 9.84 3.05
CA GLN A 98 1.33 10.07 2.25
C GLN A 98 2.21 8.82 2.19
N GLN A 99 2.40 8.14 3.32
CA GLN A 99 3.23 6.95 3.37
C GLN A 99 2.60 5.75 2.65
N PHE A 100 1.29 5.54 2.80
CA PHE A 100 0.56 4.51 2.05
C PHE A 100 0.58 4.79 0.56
N THR A 101 0.45 6.04 0.14
CA THR A 101 0.61 6.44 -1.27
C THR A 101 1.97 6.04 -1.81
N ARG A 102 3.05 6.27 -1.04
CA ARG A 102 4.41 5.88 -1.43
C ARG A 102 4.54 4.36 -1.55
N ILE A 103 3.98 3.61 -0.61
CA ILE A 103 3.97 2.13 -0.63
C ILE A 103 3.25 1.63 -1.87
N LEU A 104 2.00 2.06 -2.12
CA LEU A 104 1.21 1.61 -3.27
C LEU A 104 1.91 1.91 -4.59
N ASN A 105 2.46 3.12 -4.74
CA ASN A 105 3.16 3.51 -5.96
C ASN A 105 4.53 2.83 -6.11
N ALA A 106 5.20 2.43 -5.03
CA ALA A 106 6.41 1.61 -5.11
C ALA A 106 6.08 0.20 -5.62
N ILE A 107 5.02 -0.42 -5.09
CA ILE A 107 4.55 -1.74 -5.54
C ILE A 107 4.11 -1.68 -7.00
N ALA A 108 3.36 -0.65 -7.37
CA ALA A 108 2.84 -0.47 -8.73
C ALA A 108 3.93 -0.30 -9.79
N ARG A 109 5.12 0.19 -9.41
CA ARG A 109 6.28 0.31 -10.31
C ARG A 109 7.15 -0.95 -10.33
N HIS A 110 7.02 -1.83 -9.33
CA HIS A 110 7.82 -3.04 -9.25
C HIS A 110 7.17 -4.18 -10.05
N PRO A 111 7.81 -4.68 -11.12
CA PRO A 111 7.21 -5.60 -12.09
C PRO A 111 6.77 -6.93 -11.49
N VAL A 112 7.45 -7.40 -10.44
CA VAL A 112 7.06 -8.62 -9.73
C VAL A 112 6.01 -8.36 -8.65
N ALA A 113 6.09 -7.21 -7.97
CA ALA A 113 5.24 -6.95 -6.81
C ALA A 113 3.84 -6.53 -7.25
N PHE A 114 3.75 -5.75 -8.32
CA PHE A 114 2.50 -5.36 -8.95
C PHE A 114 1.64 -6.55 -9.39
N ARG A 115 2.28 -7.67 -9.80
CA ARG A 115 1.60 -8.90 -10.23
C ARG A 115 1.49 -9.95 -9.13
N SER A 116 1.94 -9.61 -7.92
CA SER A 116 1.98 -10.56 -6.81
C SER A 116 0.57 -10.83 -6.27
N LYS A 117 0.32 -12.08 -5.88
CA LYS A 117 -0.95 -12.46 -5.26
C LYS A 117 -1.33 -11.56 -4.06
N PRO A 118 -0.43 -11.23 -3.12
CA PRO A 118 -0.77 -10.38 -1.97
C PRO A 118 -1.24 -8.98 -2.38
N PHE A 119 -0.66 -8.40 -3.45
CA PHE A 119 -1.09 -7.09 -3.93
C PHE A 119 -2.42 -7.18 -4.68
N THR A 120 -2.61 -8.19 -5.52
CA THR A 120 -3.89 -8.42 -6.20
C THR A 120 -5.02 -8.65 -5.21
N ASP A 121 -4.82 -9.52 -4.21
CA ASP A 121 -5.79 -9.77 -3.14
C ASP A 121 -6.06 -8.49 -2.34
N PHE A 122 -5.04 -7.66 -2.10
CA PHE A 122 -5.21 -6.38 -1.45
C PHE A 122 -6.08 -5.43 -2.30
N LEU A 123 -5.89 -5.35 -3.62
CA LEU A 123 -6.71 -4.50 -4.48
C LEU A 123 -8.17 -4.97 -4.62
N LEU A 124 -8.39 -6.28 -4.61
CA LEU A 124 -9.72 -6.88 -4.78
C LEU A 124 -10.50 -7.07 -3.47
N GLY A 125 -9.78 -7.11 -2.35
CA GLY A 125 -10.33 -7.46 -1.04
C GLY A 125 -11.14 -6.37 -0.36
#